data_AF-A0A9J5YEN0-F1
#
_entry.id   AF-A0A9J5YEN0-F1
#
_cell.length_a   1.000
_cell.length_b   1.000
_cell.length_c   1.000
_cell.angle_alpha   90.00
_cell.angle_beta   90.00
_cell.angle_gamma   90.00
#
_symmetry.space_group_name_H-M   'P 1'
#
loop_
_entity.id
_entity.type
_entity.pdbx_description
1 polymer ?
#
loop_
_entity_poly.entity_id
_entity_poly.type
_entity_poly.pdbx_seq_one_letter_code
_entity_poly.pdbx_strand_id
1 'polypeptide(L)'
;MTSSKFEPNDDILDFVIKKSAIGEKNELFFLEWRNNIKHGCNPQNDSNLWPPQTRNQVLEYQKWAKPLAKKFLEVILKGLNVNEFDESLEPFLMGTMAITINY
;
A
#
# COMPACT_ATOMS: atom_id res chain seq x y z
N MET A 1 -17.16 -13.01 32.46
CA MET A 1 -17.04 -12.09 31.30
C MET A 1 -17.71 -12.76 30.13
N THR A 2 -18.84 -12.20 29.69
CA THR A 2 -19.65 -12.71 28.58
C THR A 2 -18.96 -12.36 27.26
N SER A 3 -18.58 -13.39 26.49
CA SER A 3 -18.08 -13.24 25.13
C SER A 3 -19.23 -12.76 24.24
N SER A 4 -19.16 -11.53 23.74
CA SER A 4 -20.07 -11.05 22.69
C SER A 4 -19.75 -11.77 21.39
N LYS A 5 -20.73 -12.47 20.81
CA LYS A 5 -20.64 -13.03 19.47
C LYS A 5 -20.89 -11.88 18.49
N PHE A 6 -19.88 -11.57 17.67
CA PHE A 6 -20.03 -10.64 16.56
C PHE A 6 -20.71 -11.40 15.41
N GLU A 7 -21.93 -11.00 15.06
CA GLU A 7 -22.62 -11.49 13.87
C GLU A 7 -21.94 -10.89 12.62
N PRO A 8 -21.58 -11.69 11.61
CA PRO A 8 -20.91 -11.19 10.41
C PRO A 8 -21.93 -10.47 9.52
N ASN A 9 -21.81 -9.15 9.37
CA ASN A 9 -22.31 -8.46 8.18
C ASN A 9 -21.22 -8.59 7.11
N ASP A 10 -21.56 -9.24 6.01
CA ASP A 10 -20.64 -9.61 4.92
C ASP A 10 -19.91 -8.40 4.30
N ASP A 11 -20.49 -7.20 4.43
CA ASP A 11 -19.93 -5.96 3.86
C ASP A 11 -18.79 -5.33 4.68
N ILE A 12 -18.72 -5.61 6.00
CA ILE A 12 -17.69 -5.03 6.88
C ILE A 12 -16.41 -5.87 6.85
N LEU A 13 -16.54 -7.17 6.57
CA LEU A 13 -15.43 -8.12 6.52
C LEU A 13 -14.50 -7.89 5.32
N ASP A 14 -15.02 -7.42 4.19
CA ASP A 14 -14.18 -7.11 3.02
C ASP A 14 -13.28 -5.87 3.24
N PHE A 15 -13.68 -4.98 4.17
CA PHE A 15 -12.91 -3.79 4.51
C PHE A 15 -11.80 -4.03 5.55
N VAL A 16 -11.90 -5.09 6.37
CA VAL A 16 -11.05 -5.21 7.58
C VAL A 16 -9.97 -6.29 7.49
N ILE A 17 -10.09 -7.36 6.70
CA ILE A 17 -9.04 -8.40 6.68
C ILE A 17 -8.87 -9.04 5.29
N LYS A 18 -8.10 -8.41 4.40
CA LYS A 18 -7.40 -9.17 3.36
C LYS A 18 -6.25 -9.92 4.01
N LYS A 19 -6.54 -11.12 4.56
CA LYS A 19 -5.50 -12.13 4.80
C LYS A 19 -4.81 -12.36 3.46
N SER A 20 -3.55 -11.95 3.36
CA SER A 20 -2.77 -12.02 2.13
C SER A 20 -2.48 -13.49 1.81
N ALA A 21 -3.42 -14.15 1.13
CA ALA A 21 -3.20 -15.45 0.52
C ALA A 21 -2.38 -15.21 -0.76
N ILE A 22 -1.10 -15.51 -0.70
CA ILE A 22 -0.25 -15.68 -1.90
C ILE A 22 -0.13 -17.20 -2.08
N GLY A 23 -0.93 -17.77 -2.99
CA GLY A 23 -0.86 -19.19 -3.33
C GLY A 23 -1.76 -19.54 -4.51
N GLU A 24 -1.18 -20.13 -5.56
CA GLU A 24 -1.95 -20.80 -6.61
C GLU A 24 -2.63 -22.06 -6.04
N LYS A 25 -3.79 -22.41 -6.63
CA LYS A 25 -4.85 -23.29 -6.11
C LYS A 25 -4.46 -24.69 -5.58
N ASN A 26 -3.19 -25.09 -5.63
CA ASN A 26 -2.72 -26.42 -5.21
C ASN A 26 -1.59 -26.42 -4.17
N GLU A 27 -1.13 -25.26 -3.70
CA GLU A 27 -0.18 -25.19 -2.58
C GLU A 27 -0.94 -25.00 -1.26
N LEU A 28 -0.52 -25.71 -0.22
CA LEU A 28 -1.00 -25.50 1.15
C LEU A 28 -0.94 -24.01 1.45
N PHE A 29 -2.09 -23.37 1.66
CA PHE A 29 -2.16 -21.95 2.00
C PHE A 29 -1.52 -21.73 3.38
N PHE A 30 -0.22 -21.44 3.40
CA PHE A 30 0.43 -20.91 4.59
C PHE A 30 0.01 -19.45 4.70
N LEU A 31 -0.90 -19.19 5.64
CA LEU A 31 -1.25 -17.81 5.99
C LEU A 31 -0.02 -17.17 6.62
N GLU A 32 0.38 -16.01 6.09
CA GLU A 32 1.37 -15.18 6.77
C GLU A 32 0.84 -14.80 8.16
N TRP A 33 1.64 -15.05 9.20
CA TRP A 33 1.39 -14.49 10.53
C TRP A 33 1.75 -13.00 10.48
N ARG A 34 0.82 -12.20 9.95
CA ARG A 34 1.00 -10.76 9.77
C ARG A 34 -0.36 -10.08 9.78
N ASN A 35 -0.44 -8.98 10.53
CA ASN A 35 -1.55 -8.05 10.39
C ASN A 35 -1.09 -6.87 9.56
N ASN A 36 -1.95 -6.37 8.67
CA ASN A 36 -1.64 -5.17 7.91
C ASN A 36 -2.87 -4.30 7.64
N ILE A 37 -2.59 -3.02 7.42
CA ILE A 37 -3.54 -2.06 6.84
C ILE A 37 -2.88 -1.57 5.56
N LYS A 38 -3.47 -1.90 4.41
CA LYS A 38 -2.99 -1.49 3.09
C LYS A 38 -3.99 -0.54 2.44
N HIS A 39 -3.48 0.54 1.86
CA HIS A 39 -4.29 1.50 1.12
C HIS A 39 -3.53 2.06 -0.09
N GLY A 40 -4.24 2.19 -1.21
CA GLY A 40 -3.73 2.88 -2.40
C GLY A 40 -3.89 4.38 -2.23
N CYS A 41 -2.81 5.14 -2.43
CA CYS A 41 -2.76 6.57 -2.20
C CYS A 41 -3.22 7.35 -3.44
N ASN A 42 -4.36 8.03 -3.33
CA ASN A 42 -4.81 9.13 -4.16
C ASN A 42 -4.55 10.52 -3.50
N PRO A 43 -3.63 11.34 -4.06
CA PRO A 43 -3.28 12.67 -3.55
C PRO A 43 -4.46 13.61 -3.24
N GLN A 44 -5.63 13.40 -3.87
CA GLN A 44 -6.79 14.27 -3.76
C GLN A 44 -7.74 13.91 -2.62
N ASN A 45 -7.72 12.67 -2.09
CA ASN A 45 -8.76 12.20 -1.14
C ASN A 45 -8.23 11.33 0.02
N ASP A 46 -6.93 11.03 0.08
CA ASP A 46 -6.37 10.05 1.03
C ASP A 46 -6.57 10.38 2.51
N SER A 47 -6.65 11.66 2.86
CA SER A 47 -6.71 12.09 4.26
C SER A 47 -7.87 11.44 5.01
N ASN A 48 -9.03 11.29 4.38
CA ASN A 48 -10.22 10.75 5.04
C ASN A 48 -10.24 9.21 5.15
N LEU A 49 -9.36 8.53 4.42
CA LEU A 49 -9.34 7.06 4.30
C LEU A 49 -8.40 6.40 5.32
N TRP A 50 -7.42 7.17 5.85
CA TRP A 50 -6.53 6.69 6.89
C TRP A 50 -7.12 6.87 8.30
N PRO A 51 -6.90 5.91 9.22
CA PRO A 51 -7.24 6.05 10.63
C PRO A 51 -6.63 7.34 11.21
N PRO A 52 -7.38 8.13 12.00
CA PRO A 52 -6.91 9.41 12.52
C PRO A 52 -5.55 9.35 13.23
N GLN A 53 -5.26 8.23 13.89
CA GLN A 53 -4.04 8.00 14.68
C GLN A 53 -2.78 7.88 13.82
N THR A 54 -2.92 7.42 12.57
CA THR A 54 -1.79 7.17 11.65
C THR A 54 -1.78 8.13 10.47
N ARG A 55 -2.89 8.82 10.21
CA ARG A 55 -3.11 9.68 9.05
C ARG A 55 -1.99 10.68 8.82
N ASN A 56 -1.60 11.45 9.83
CA ASN A 56 -0.61 12.51 9.66
C ASN A 56 0.76 11.95 9.28
N GLN A 57 1.19 10.87 9.95
CA GLN A 57 2.45 10.20 9.69
C GLN A 57 2.48 9.57 8.30
N VAL A 58 1.37 8.96 7.87
CA VAL A 58 1.26 8.36 6.54
C VAL A 58 1.31 9.43 5.45
N LEU A 59 0.60 10.55 5.62
CA LEU A 59 0.62 11.65 4.66
C LEU A 59 1.98 12.34 4.59
N GLU A 60 2.69 12.46 5.71
CA GLU A 60 4.06 12.96 5.73
C GLU A 60 5.03 12.00 5.03
N TYR A 61 4.93 10.70 5.32
CA TYR A 61 5.72 9.67 4.64
C TYR A 61 5.47 9.68 3.14
N GLN A 62 4.22 9.78 2.68
CA GLN A 62 3.86 9.88 1.26
C GLN A 62 4.56 11.05 0.57
N LYS A 63 4.61 12.22 1.21
CA LYS A 63 5.29 13.42 0.67
C LYS A 63 6.79 13.20 0.54
N TRP A 64 7.40 12.48 1.47
CA TRP A 64 8.84 12.21 1.48
C TRP A 64 9.25 11.05 0.55
N ALA A 65 8.46 9.98 0.53
CA ALA A 65 8.77 8.77 -0.22
C ALA A 65 8.70 8.98 -1.74
N LYS A 66 7.77 9.81 -2.22
CA LYS A 66 7.62 10.08 -3.67
C LYS A 66 8.89 10.65 -4.32
N PRO A 67 9.48 11.77 -3.86
CA PRO A 67 10.71 12.30 -4.45
C PRO A 67 11.91 11.38 -4.26
N LEU A 68 11.93 10.58 -3.19
CA LEU A 68 12.99 9.60 -2.98
C LEU A 68 12.92 8.46 -4.02
N ALA A 69 11.73 7.89 -4.23
CA ALA A 69 11.51 6.85 -5.24
C ALA A 69 11.89 7.34 -6.64
N LYS A 70 11.55 8.60 -6.96
CA LYS A 70 11.95 9.25 -8.21
C LYS A 70 13.47 9.29 -8.38
N LYS A 71 14.21 9.75 -7.37
CA LYS A 71 15.69 9.79 -7.42
C LYS A 71 16.30 8.39 -7.58
N PHE A 72 15.77 7.38 -6.90
CA PHE A 72 16.23 6.00 -7.07
C PHE A 72 16.03 5.52 -8.50
N LEU A 73 14.86 5.81 -9.08
CA LEU A 73 14.55 5.42 -10.44
C LEU A 73 15.46 6.11 -11.46
N GLU A 74 15.74 7.40 -11.29
CA GLU A 74 16.71 8.16 -12.12
C GLU A 74 18.10 7.49 -12.11
N VAL A 75 18.58 7.03 -10.94
CA VAL A 75 19.86 6.32 -10.83
C VAL A 75 19.83 4.98 -11.58
N ILE A 76 18.74 4.21 -11.44
CA ILE A 76 18.59 2.93 -12.15
C ILE A 76 18.55 3.15 -13.67
N LEU A 77 17.75 4.11 -14.14
CA LEU A 77 17.59 4.44 -15.56
C LEU A 77 18.92 4.88 -16.19
N LYS A 78 19.68 5.72 -15.49
CA LYS A 78 21.02 6.12 -15.92
C LYS A 78 21.95 4.91 -16.06
N GLY A 79 21.87 3.94 -15.15
CA GLY A 79 22.61 2.68 -15.24
C GLY A 79 22.20 1.81 -16.44
N LEU A 80 20.95 1.95 -16.90
CA LEU A 80 20.41 1.29 -18.09
C LEU A 80 20.60 2.12 -19.38
N ASN A 81 21.42 3.18 -19.32
CA ASN A 81 21.70 4.07 -20.44
C ASN A 81 20.46 4.82 -20.96
N VAL A 82 19.45 5.01 -20.09
CA VAL A 82 18.29 5.87 -20.32
C VAL A 82 18.61 7.23 -19.71
N ASN A 83 18.78 8.24 -20.56
CA ASN A 83 19.31 9.55 -20.14
C ASN A 83 18.24 10.53 -19.65
N GLU A 84 16.97 10.29 -19.95
CA GLU A 84 15.87 11.20 -19.61
C GLU A 84 14.75 10.46 -18.89
N PHE A 85 14.38 10.98 -17.73
CA PHE A 85 13.18 10.59 -17.01
C PHE A 85 12.12 11.66 -17.29
N ASP A 86 11.44 11.49 -18.42
CA ASP A 86 10.48 12.45 -18.95
C ASP A 86 9.11 12.34 -18.27
N GLU A 87 8.21 13.26 -18.62
CA GLU A 87 6.84 13.29 -18.10
C GLU A 87 5.99 12.09 -18.56
N SER A 88 6.45 11.32 -19.54
CA SER A 88 5.75 10.12 -20.02
C SER A 88 6.14 8.87 -19.22
N LEU A 89 7.41 8.74 -18.83
CA LEU A 89 7.96 7.65 -18.06
C LEU A 89 7.64 7.76 -16.57
N GLU A 90 7.55 8.97 -16.02
CA GLU A 90 7.23 9.17 -14.60
C GLU A 90 5.92 8.48 -14.18
N PRO A 91 4.76 8.77 -14.79
CA PRO A 91 3.51 8.10 -14.44
C PRO A 91 3.53 6.60 -14.79
N PHE A 92 4.26 6.20 -15.84
CA PHE A 92 4.36 4.81 -16.26
C PHE A 92 5.14 3.95 -15.25
N LEU A 93 6.27 4.45 -14.76
CA LEU A 93 7.18 3.70 -13.87
C LEU A 93 6.84 3.87 -12.39
N MET A 94 6.39 5.05 -11.96
CA MET A 94 6.04 5.27 -10.55
C MET A 94 4.62 4.78 -10.21
N GLY A 95 3.73 4.72 -11.21
CA GLY A 95 2.37 4.21 -11.06
C GLY A 95 1.59 4.84 -9.90
N THR A 96 0.73 4.03 -9.28
CA THR A 96 -0.01 4.42 -8.08
C THR A 96 0.75 4.00 -6.83
N MET A 97 1.02 4.95 -5.93
CA MET A 97 1.61 4.65 -4.64
C MET A 97 0.61 3.87 -3.78
N ALA A 98 1.08 2.85 -3.06
CA ALA A 98 0.31 2.19 -2.02
C ALA A 98 1.16 2.06 -0.76
N ILE A 99 0.56 2.32 0.40
CA ILE A 99 1.22 2.24 1.70
C ILE A 99 0.61 1.08 2.47
N THR A 100 1.47 0.32 3.15
CA THR A 100 1.06 -0.78 4.03
C THR A 100 1.68 -0.57 5.40
N ILE A 101 0.86 -0.49 6.43
CA ILE A 101 1.28 -0.52 7.83
C ILE A 101 1.21 -1.98 8.26
N ASN A 102 2.35 -2.57 8.61
CA ASN A 102 2.43 -3.97 9.05
C ASN A 102 2.63 -4.03 10.57
N TYR A 103 2.06 -5.06 11.20
CA TYR A 103 2.26 -5.45 12.59
C TYR A 103 2.46 -6.97 12.68
#